data_AF-A0A956A4T8-F1
#
_entry.id   AF-A0A956A4T8-F1
#
_cell.length_a   1.000
_cell.length_b   1.000
_cell.length_c   1.000
_cell.angle_alpha   90.00
_cell.angle_beta   90.00
_cell.angle_gamma   90.00
#
_symmetry.space_group_name_H-M   'P 1'
#
loop_
_entity.id
_entity.type
_entity.pdbx_description
1 polymer ?
#
loop_
_entity_poly.entity_id
_entity_poly.type
_entity_poly.pdbx_seq_one_letter_code
_entity_poly.pdbx_strand_id
1 'polypeptide(L)'
;MTTEVLHAQDGGAHVLRYRGEVRYPATPAVARFVREMIDRDAPSALVIDLTDVSIIDSTNLGHIARVGQELRARGADFVIVSPNEDVTEVLRSMAFDRVFAVVTDPPPAAGEDGDGAGVETERVPLGGRANAAELKETVLEAHRCLLDLSEDNRVLFEEVVSMLEACEQKRKTQAE
;
A
#
# COMPACT_ATOMS: atom_id res chain seq x y z
N MET A 1 14.01 -6.79 10.11
CA MET A 1 13.13 -7.85 9.55
C MET A 1 12.88 -7.54 8.07
N THR A 2 12.51 -8.52 7.24
CA THR A 2 12.27 -8.32 5.79
C THR A 2 10.78 -8.17 5.51
N THR A 3 10.40 -7.28 4.59
CA THR A 3 9.01 -7.15 4.13
C THR A 3 8.53 -8.45 3.47
N GLU A 4 7.40 -8.98 3.94
CA GLU A 4 6.65 -10.07 3.26
C GLU A 4 5.22 -9.57 2.98
N VAL A 5 4.69 -9.93 1.82
CA VAL A 5 3.30 -9.64 1.44
C VAL A 5 2.64 -10.93 0.98
N LEU A 6 1.51 -11.27 1.59
CA LEU A 6 0.68 -12.41 1.26
C LEU A 6 -0.60 -11.92 0.58
N HIS A 7 -1.05 -12.68 -0.41
CA HIS A 7 -2.30 -12.44 -1.12
C HIS A 7 -3.23 -13.64 -0.94
N ALA A 8 -4.50 -13.36 -0.68
CA ALA A 8 -5.56 -14.35 -0.62
C ALA A 8 -6.81 -13.76 -1.29
N GLN A 9 -7.65 -14.62 -1.88
CA GLN A 9 -8.88 -14.21 -2.53
C GLN A 9 -10.03 -15.16 -2.21
N ASP A 10 -11.21 -14.62 -1.97
CA ASP A 10 -12.44 -15.39 -1.78
C ASP A 10 -13.64 -14.60 -2.31
N GLY A 11 -14.46 -15.22 -3.16
CA GLY A 11 -15.72 -14.63 -3.62
C GLY A 11 -15.64 -13.22 -4.26
N GLY A 12 -14.49 -12.84 -4.84
CA GLY A 12 -14.26 -11.50 -5.42
C GLY A 12 -13.71 -10.46 -4.43
N ALA A 13 -13.57 -10.82 -3.16
CA ALA A 13 -12.83 -10.06 -2.17
C ALA A 13 -11.36 -10.50 -2.14
N HIS A 14 -10.45 -9.54 -2.05
CA HIS A 14 -9.02 -9.77 -1.96
C HIS A 14 -8.48 -9.30 -0.62
N VAL A 15 -7.47 -10.00 -0.10
CA VAL A 15 -6.74 -9.62 1.11
C VAL A 15 -5.26 -9.55 0.79
N LEU A 16 -4.63 -8.43 1.14
CA LEU A 16 -3.18 -8.25 1.12
C LEU A 16 -2.68 -8.09 2.55
N ARG A 17 -2.01 -9.12 3.06
CA ARG A 17 -1.43 -9.10 4.40
C ARG A 17 0.06 -8.78 4.33
N TYR A 18 0.43 -7.69 4.99
CA TYR A 18 1.81 -7.24 5.12
C TYR A 18 2.39 -7.76 6.43
N ARG A 19 3.67 -8.16 6.41
CA ARG A 19 4.39 -8.64 7.59
C ARG A 19 5.78 -8.00 7.71
N GLY A 20 6.18 -7.72 8.95
CA GLY A 20 7.51 -7.24 9.31
C GLY A 20 7.67 -5.72 9.14
N GLU A 21 8.86 -5.30 8.73
CA GLU A 21 9.17 -3.89 8.44
C GLU A 21 8.89 -3.63 6.96
N VAL A 22 7.84 -2.86 6.69
CA VAL A 22 7.37 -2.56 5.33
C VAL A 22 8.12 -1.33 4.83
N ARG A 23 9.02 -1.55 3.86
CA ARG A 23 9.94 -0.52 3.33
C ARG A 23 9.74 -0.34 1.83
N TYR A 24 10.13 0.84 1.34
CA TYR A 24 9.93 1.29 -0.03
C TYR A 24 10.50 0.37 -1.12
N PRO A 25 11.58 -0.43 -0.93
CA PRO A 25 12.13 -1.27 -2.01
C PRO A 25 11.15 -2.32 -2.54
N ALA A 26 10.20 -2.77 -1.71
CA ALA A 26 9.18 -3.74 -2.11
C ALA A 26 8.01 -3.09 -2.89
N THR A 27 7.81 -1.78 -2.75
CA THR A 27 6.61 -1.08 -3.26
C THR A 27 6.39 -1.25 -4.76
N PRO A 28 7.40 -1.13 -5.65
CA PRO A 28 7.15 -1.29 -7.09
C PRO A 28 6.60 -2.68 -7.46
N ALA A 29 7.12 -3.73 -6.82
CA ALA A 29 6.66 -5.10 -7.06
C ALA A 29 5.22 -5.30 -6.57
N VAL A 30 4.92 -4.80 -5.37
CA VAL A 30 3.55 -4.82 -4.83
C VAL A 30 2.61 -3.99 -5.70
N ALA A 31 3.04 -2.81 -6.17
CA ALA A 31 2.23 -1.93 -6.99
C ALA A 31 1.86 -2.56 -8.34
N ARG A 32 2.82 -3.23 -8.98
CA ARG A 32 2.55 -4.00 -10.19
C ARG A 32 1.55 -5.12 -9.93
N PHE A 33 1.76 -5.90 -8.88
CA PHE A 33 0.87 -7.00 -8.50
C PHE A 33 -0.56 -6.52 -8.28
N VAL A 34 -0.74 -5.46 -7.49
CA VAL A 34 -2.05 -4.88 -7.19
C VAL A 34 -2.74 -4.38 -8.45
N ARG A 35 -2.02 -3.65 -9.32
CA ARG A 35 -2.57 -3.16 -10.58
C ARG A 35 -3.04 -4.31 -11.48
N GLU A 36 -2.21 -5.34 -11.64
CA GLU A 36 -2.56 -6.52 -12.43
C GLU A 36 -3.78 -7.27 -11.86
N MET A 37 -3.88 -7.38 -10.54
CA MET A 37 -5.05 -7.97 -9.85
C MET A 37 -6.31 -7.13 -10.08
N ILE A 38 -6.24 -5.81 -9.89
CA ILE A 38 -7.38 -4.90 -10.09
C ILE A 38 -7.89 -4.95 -11.54
N ASP A 39 -6.99 -4.95 -12.52
CA ASP A 39 -7.35 -4.96 -13.94
C ASP A 39 -7.91 -6.32 -14.40
N ARG A 40 -7.41 -7.41 -13.83
CA ARG A 40 -7.83 -8.78 -14.18
C ARG A 40 -9.13 -9.17 -13.50
N ASP A 41 -9.26 -8.93 -12.20
CA ASP A 41 -10.29 -9.54 -11.37
C ASP A 41 -11.44 -8.58 -11.05
N ALA A 42 -11.25 -7.26 -11.22
CA ALA A 42 -12.22 -6.22 -10.88
C ALA A 42 -12.84 -6.45 -9.48
N PRO A 43 -12.01 -6.40 -8.42
CA PRO A 43 -12.38 -6.88 -7.09
C PRO A 43 -13.57 -6.09 -6.53
N SER A 44 -14.49 -6.78 -5.86
CA SER A 44 -15.59 -6.14 -5.14
C SER A 44 -15.14 -5.52 -3.82
N ALA A 45 -14.07 -6.05 -3.23
CA ALA A 45 -13.46 -5.55 -2.01
C ALA A 45 -11.96 -5.83 -1.96
N LEU A 46 -11.19 -4.92 -1.33
CA LEU A 46 -9.80 -5.16 -0.97
C LEU A 46 -9.58 -4.81 0.51
N VAL A 47 -8.99 -5.77 1.24
CA VAL A 47 -8.54 -5.59 2.62
C VAL A 47 -7.02 -5.50 2.65
N ILE A 48 -6.50 -4.45 3.27
CA ILE A 48 -5.08 -4.30 3.59
C ILE A 48 -4.89 -4.68 5.07
N ASP A 49 -4.30 -5.84 5.31
CA ASP A 49 -4.04 -6.34 6.67
C ASP A 49 -2.62 -5.99 7.09
N LEU A 50 -2.51 -5.11 8.10
CA LEU A 50 -1.27 -4.64 8.71
C LEU A 50 -1.03 -5.23 10.11
N THR A 51 -1.74 -6.30 10.47
CA THR A 51 -1.67 -6.92 11.81
C THR A 51 -0.25 -7.29 12.24
N ASP A 52 0.57 -7.81 11.32
CA ASP A 52 1.95 -8.23 11.62
C ASP A 52 2.99 -7.18 11.19
N VAL A 53 2.57 -5.94 10.95
CA VAL A 53 3.47 -4.84 10.58
C VAL A 53 3.96 -4.13 11.84
N SER A 54 5.28 -3.97 11.95
CA SER A 54 5.90 -3.21 13.04
C SER A 54 6.25 -1.78 12.63
N ILE A 55 6.62 -1.57 11.37
CA ILE A 55 6.97 -0.25 10.83
C ILE A 55 6.52 -0.20 9.36
N ILE A 56 5.95 0.93 8.95
CA ILE A 56 5.59 1.24 7.56
C ILE A 56 6.12 2.62 7.18
N ASP A 57 6.51 2.81 5.91
CA ASP A 57 6.97 4.10 5.40
C ASP A 57 5.94 4.82 4.52
N SER A 58 6.21 6.10 4.23
CA SER A 58 5.35 6.95 3.42
C SER A 58 5.13 6.42 2.00
N THR A 59 6.09 5.68 1.44
CA THR A 59 5.97 5.15 0.08
C THR A 59 4.91 4.05 0.01
N ASN A 60 4.92 3.14 1.00
CA ASN A 60 3.88 2.11 1.09
C ASN A 60 2.51 2.72 1.44
N LEU A 61 2.47 3.70 2.35
CA LEU A 61 1.24 4.41 2.67
C LEU A 61 0.65 5.11 1.44
N GLY A 62 1.46 5.89 0.71
CA GLY A 62 0.99 6.56 -0.50
C GLY A 62 0.50 5.58 -1.57
N HIS A 63 1.15 4.42 -1.70
CA HIS A 63 0.67 3.36 -2.57
C HIS A 63 -0.69 2.78 -2.11
N ILE A 64 -0.85 2.49 -0.81
CA ILE A 64 -2.12 2.02 -0.22
C ILE A 64 -3.22 3.06 -0.46
N ALA A 65 -2.94 4.35 -0.26
CA ALA A 65 -3.89 5.43 -0.51
C ALA A 65 -4.34 5.50 -1.97
N ARG A 66 -3.40 5.40 -2.92
CA ARG A 66 -3.71 5.37 -4.35
C ARG A 66 -4.68 4.24 -4.68
N VAL A 67 -4.35 3.04 -4.23
CA VAL A 67 -5.15 1.84 -4.46
C VAL A 67 -6.55 1.99 -3.85
N GLY A 68 -6.64 2.50 -2.62
CA GLY A 68 -7.91 2.75 -1.96
C GLY A 68 -8.78 3.77 -2.70
N GLN A 69 -8.18 4.87 -3.18
CA GLN A 69 -8.89 5.87 -4.00
C GLN A 69 -9.40 5.27 -5.31
N GLU A 70 -8.57 4.49 -6.00
CA GLU A 70 -8.91 3.83 -7.26
C GLU A 70 -10.08 2.85 -7.10
N LEU A 71 -10.03 1.98 -6.08
CA LEU A 71 -11.09 1.01 -5.81
C LEU A 71 -12.40 1.69 -5.43
N ARG A 72 -12.36 2.72 -4.59
CA ARG A 72 -13.54 3.51 -4.25
C ARG A 72 -14.15 4.18 -5.48
N ALA A 73 -13.34 4.71 -6.40
CA ALA A 73 -13.81 5.29 -7.65
C ALA A 73 -14.50 4.27 -8.56
N ARG A 74 -14.08 2.99 -8.47
CA ARG A 74 -14.71 1.85 -9.15
C ARG A 74 -15.94 1.29 -8.39
N GLY A 75 -16.24 1.81 -7.20
CA GLY A 75 -17.37 1.37 -6.36
C GLY A 75 -17.09 0.11 -5.53
N ALA A 76 -15.83 -0.29 -5.39
CA ALA A 76 -15.41 -1.42 -4.57
C ALA A 76 -15.11 -0.99 -3.12
N ASP A 77 -15.28 -1.92 -2.18
CA ASP A 77 -14.97 -1.68 -0.78
C ASP A 77 -13.45 -1.70 -0.52
N PHE A 78 -12.99 -0.83 0.37
CA PHE A 78 -11.58 -0.77 0.75
C PHE A 78 -11.45 -0.59 2.27
N VAL A 79 -10.78 -1.53 2.92
CA VAL A 79 -10.63 -1.58 4.38
C VAL A 79 -9.18 -1.80 4.76
N ILE A 80 -8.72 -1.11 5.80
CA ILE A 80 -7.39 -1.32 6.40
C ILE A 80 -7.60 -1.92 7.79
N VAL A 81 -6.91 -3.03 8.07
CA VAL A 81 -6.87 -3.66 9.39
C VAL A 81 -5.53 -3.33 10.02
N SER A 82 -5.54 -2.61 11.14
CA SER A 82 -4.34 -2.15 11.84
C SER A 82 -4.56 -2.21 13.35
N PRO A 83 -4.38 -3.38 13.99
CA PRO A 83 -4.48 -3.52 15.44
C PRO A 83 -3.23 -3.02 16.20
N ASN A 84 -2.09 -2.83 15.52
CA ASN A 84 -0.89 -2.26 16.11
C ASN A 84 -1.06 -0.74 16.30
N GLU A 85 -1.00 -0.26 17.55
CA GLU A 85 -1.21 1.15 17.89
C GLU A 85 -0.18 2.07 17.22
N ASP A 86 1.10 1.68 17.15
CA ASP A 86 2.16 2.49 16.52
C ASP A 86 1.86 2.71 15.03
N VAL A 87 1.45 1.65 14.31
CA VAL A 87 1.09 1.74 12.89
C VAL A 87 -0.21 2.53 12.71
N THR A 88 -1.16 2.37 13.63
CA THR A 88 -2.44 3.07 13.60
C THR A 88 -2.28 4.57 13.81
N GLU A 89 -1.41 4.99 14.72
CA GLU A 89 -1.07 6.40 14.91
C GLU A 89 -0.42 7.00 13.67
N VAL A 90 0.44 6.24 12.97
CA VAL A 90 0.98 6.67 11.68
C VAL A 90 -0.15 6.87 10.65
N LEU A 91 -1.09 5.93 10.52
CA LEU A 91 -2.24 6.06 9.63
C LEU A 91 -3.10 7.31 9.96
N ARG A 92 -3.40 7.53 11.24
CA ARG A 92 -4.16 8.71 11.72
C ARG A 92 -3.43 10.01 11.43
N SER A 93 -2.11 10.05 11.67
CA SER A 93 -1.28 11.23 11.38
C SER A 93 -1.30 11.60 9.89
N MET A 94 -1.52 10.62 9.02
CA MET A 94 -1.62 10.79 7.56
C MET A 94 -3.06 10.92 7.07
N ALA A 95 -4.03 11.07 7.99
CA ALA A 95 -5.46 11.20 7.74
C ALA A 95 -6.16 10.00 7.05
N PHE A 96 -5.59 8.79 7.15
CA PHE A 96 -6.20 7.60 6.54
C PHE A 96 -7.56 7.26 7.15
N ASP A 97 -7.73 7.46 8.46
CA ASP A 97 -8.97 7.21 9.19
C ASP A 97 -10.12 8.17 8.79
N ARG A 98 -9.79 9.30 8.17
CA ARG A 98 -10.78 10.24 7.60
C ARG A 98 -11.24 9.84 6.20
N VAL A 99 -10.41 9.07 5.49
CA VAL A 99 -10.61 8.73 4.07
C VAL A 99 -10.98 7.27 3.86
N PHE A 100 -10.55 6.36 4.71
CA PHE A 100 -10.76 4.92 4.58
C PHE A 100 -11.30 4.33 5.88
N ALA A 101 -11.95 3.17 5.78
CA ALA A 101 -12.32 2.40 6.96
C ALA A 101 -11.05 1.76 7.56
N VAL A 102 -10.70 2.16 8.78
CA VAL A 102 -9.59 1.58 9.54
C VAL A 102 -10.15 0.79 10.72
N VAL A 103 -9.93 -0.51 10.72
CA VAL A 103 -10.37 -1.44 11.77
C VAL A 103 -9.19 -1.74 12.68
N THR A 104 -9.33 -1.47 13.98
CA THR A 104 -8.29 -1.69 14.99
C THR A 104 -8.46 -2.98 15.76
N ASP A 105 -9.61 -3.64 15.62
CA ASP A 105 -9.80 -4.96 16.20
C ASP A 105 -9.04 -5.98 15.35
N PRO A 106 -8.23 -6.86 15.98
CA PRO A 106 -7.57 -7.92 15.25
C PRO A 106 -8.65 -8.79 14.59
N PRO A 107 -8.41 -9.27 13.36
CA PRO A 107 -9.32 -10.22 12.74
C PRO A 107 -9.43 -11.44 13.67
N PRO A 108 -10.61 -12.10 13.75
CA PRO A 108 -10.73 -13.34 14.51
C PRO A 108 -9.61 -14.26 14.06
N ALA A 109 -8.82 -14.77 15.01
CA ALA A 109 -7.60 -15.51 14.72
C ALA A 109 -7.89 -16.55 13.63
N ALA A 110 -7.42 -16.27 12.41
CA ALA A 110 -7.31 -17.28 11.38
C ALA A 110 -6.28 -18.25 11.94
N GLY A 111 -6.76 -19.38 12.49
CA GLY A 111 -5.96 -20.31 13.26
C GLY A 111 -4.63 -20.56 12.54
N GLU A 112 -3.53 -20.38 13.27
CA GLU A 112 -2.21 -20.77 12.79
C GLU A 112 -2.06 -22.30 12.68
N ASP A 113 -3.13 -23.04 13.01
CA ASP A 113 -3.25 -24.49 12.93
C ASP A 113 -4.53 -24.91 12.16
N GLY A 114 -4.36 -25.38 10.91
CA GLY A 114 -5.21 -26.39 10.25
C GLY A 114 -6.71 -26.10 9.94
N ASP A 115 -7.13 -26.50 8.74
CA ASP A 115 -8.52 -26.86 8.39
C ASP A 115 -9.61 -25.75 8.41
N GLY A 116 -9.25 -24.52 8.02
CA GLY A 116 -10.21 -23.52 7.55
C GLY A 116 -10.39 -23.61 6.03
N ALA A 117 -11.62 -23.77 5.54
CA ALA A 117 -11.94 -24.03 4.14
C ALA A 117 -11.21 -23.12 3.11
N GLY A 118 -10.29 -23.70 2.34
CA GLY A 118 -10.14 -23.48 0.90
C GLY A 118 -9.54 -22.17 0.36
N VAL A 119 -9.22 -21.17 1.20
CA VAL A 119 -8.64 -19.92 0.66
C VAL A 119 -7.15 -20.10 0.38
N GLU A 120 -6.79 -20.28 -0.88
CA GLU A 120 -5.39 -20.34 -1.31
C GLU A 120 -4.69 -19.02 -0.99
N THR A 121 -3.66 -19.10 -0.15
CA THR A 121 -2.80 -17.95 0.17
C THR A 121 -1.50 -18.10 -0.61
N GLU A 122 -1.17 -17.08 -1.39
CA GLU A 122 0.08 -17.02 -2.16
C GLU A 122 0.99 -15.90 -1.66
N ARG A 123 2.30 -16.04 -1.91
CA ARG A 123 3.27 -14.97 -1.66
C ARG A 123 3.36 -14.06 -2.86
N VAL A 124 3.20 -12.76 -2.64
CA VAL A 124 3.42 -11.77 -3.69
C VAL A 124 4.91 -11.78 -4.05
N PRO A 125 5.28 -11.95 -5.33
CA PRO A 125 6.67 -11.99 -5.74
C PRO A 125 7.30 -10.60 -5.66
N LEU A 126 7.89 -10.29 -4.51
CA LEU A 126 8.68 -9.06 -4.29
C LEU A 126 10.04 -9.11 -5.00
N GLY A 127 10.43 -10.28 -5.51
CA GLY A 127 11.66 -10.51 -6.26
C GLY A 127 11.59 -9.92 -7.67
N GLY A 128 12.21 -8.77 -7.85
CA GLY A 128 12.41 -8.14 -9.14
C GLY A 128 13.35 -6.95 -8.99
N ARG A 129 14.29 -6.77 -9.93
CA ARG A 129 15.11 -5.56 -9.95
C ARG A 129 14.23 -4.42 -10.50
N ALA A 130 13.48 -3.77 -9.63
CA ALA A 130 13.00 -2.43 -9.93
C ALA A 130 14.22 -1.58 -10.25
N ASN A 131 14.23 -0.94 -11.41
CA ASN A 131 15.33 -0.05 -11.72
C ASN A 131 15.15 1.27 -10.93
N ALA A 132 16.22 2.06 -10.83
CA ALA A 132 16.17 3.31 -10.07
C ALA A 132 15.10 4.31 -10.59
N ALA A 133 14.72 4.23 -11.86
CA ALA A 133 13.67 5.08 -12.41
C ALA A 133 12.28 4.66 -11.93
N GLU A 134 11.96 3.36 -12.02
CA GLU A 134 10.67 2.80 -11.55
C GLU A 134 10.48 3.01 -10.05
N LEU A 135 11.55 2.80 -9.27
CA LEU A 135 11.54 3.08 -7.84
C LEU A 135 11.23 4.55 -7.56
N LYS A 136 11.89 5.46 -8.28
CA LYS A 136 11.69 6.90 -8.11
C LYS A 136 10.27 7.32 -8.49
N GLU A 137 9.75 6.82 -9.61
CA GLU A 137 8.38 7.08 -10.06
C GLU A 137 7.37 6.60 -9.01
N THR A 138 7.55 5.39 -8.48
CA THR A 138 6.72 4.83 -7.41
C THR A 138 6.75 5.72 -6.16
N VAL A 139 7.94 6.19 -5.76
CA VAL A 139 8.09 7.08 -4.60
C VAL A 139 7.39 8.41 -4.85
N LEU A 140 7.58 9.02 -6.01
CA LEU A 140 6.97 10.31 -6.35
C LEU A 140 5.45 10.24 -6.39
N GLU A 141 4.91 9.20 -7.03
CA GLU A 141 3.47 8.96 -7.13
C GLU A 141 2.85 8.73 -5.75
N ALA A 142 3.48 7.91 -4.91
CA ALA A 142 3.03 7.67 -3.55
C ALA A 142 2.93 8.97 -2.74
N HIS A 143 3.95 9.84 -2.80
CA HIS A 143 3.93 11.10 -2.04
C HIS A 143 2.88 12.08 -2.58
N ARG A 144 2.66 12.13 -3.90
CA ARG A 144 1.57 12.92 -4.49
C ARG A 144 0.20 12.48 -3.96
N CYS A 145 -0.05 11.18 -3.88
CA CYS A 145 -1.30 10.67 -3.28
C CYS A 145 -1.45 11.09 -1.82
N LEU A 146 -0.36 11.09 -1.04
CA LEU A 146 -0.41 11.56 0.35
C LEU A 146 -0.76 13.06 0.45
N LEU A 147 -0.19 13.92 -0.41
CA LEU A 147 -0.52 15.35 -0.47
C LEU A 147 -2.02 15.60 -0.66
N ASP A 148 -2.67 14.73 -1.44
CA ASP A 148 -4.08 14.90 -1.79
C ASP A 148 -5.04 14.33 -0.74
N LEU A 149 -4.54 13.62 0.28
CA LEU A 149 -5.37 13.10 1.38
C LEU A 149 -5.74 14.18 2.40
N SER A 150 -4.84 15.13 2.69
CA SER A 150 -5.10 16.19 3.68
C SER A 150 -4.19 17.41 3.47
N GLU A 151 -4.65 18.58 3.93
CA GLU A 151 -3.86 19.83 3.92
C GLU A 151 -2.59 19.68 4.79
N ASP A 152 -2.68 18.98 5.91
CA ASP A 152 -1.54 18.71 6.80
C ASP A 152 -0.48 17.87 6.06
N ASN A 153 -0.90 16.85 5.31
CA ASN A 153 0.01 16.08 4.47
C ASN A 153 0.63 16.94 3.36
N ARG A 154 -0.14 17.89 2.80
CA ARG A 154 0.36 18.82 1.78
C ARG A 154 1.59 19.56 2.28
N VAL A 155 1.49 20.16 3.47
CA VAL A 155 2.60 20.89 4.10
C VAL A 155 3.79 19.96 4.40
N LEU A 156 3.53 18.72 4.83
CA LEU A 156 4.59 17.77 5.19
C LEU A 156 5.40 17.24 4.00
N PHE A 157 4.77 17.02 2.85
CA PHE A 157 5.41 16.33 1.72
C PHE A 157 5.71 17.21 0.50
N GLU A 158 5.25 18.47 0.47
CA GLU A 158 5.42 19.37 -0.67
C GLU A 158 6.90 19.55 -1.06
N GLU A 159 7.77 19.73 -0.08
CA GLU A 159 9.21 19.88 -0.31
C GLU A 159 9.82 18.60 -0.91
N VAL A 160 9.44 17.44 -0.38
CA VAL A 160 9.93 16.13 -0.84
C VAL A 160 9.53 15.89 -2.30
N VAL A 161 8.27 16.14 -2.64
CA VAL A 161 7.75 16.01 -4.01
C VAL A 161 8.49 16.97 -4.96
N SER A 162 8.60 18.24 -4.58
CA SER A 162 9.30 19.26 -5.36
C SER A 162 10.75 18.88 -5.67
N MET A 163 11.46 18.34 -4.67
CA MET A 163 12.84 17.86 -4.84
C MET A 163 12.93 16.68 -5.81
N LEU A 164 12.02 15.69 -5.67
CA LEU A 164 11.99 14.51 -6.53
C LEU A 164 11.69 14.88 -7.99
N GLU A 165 10.75 15.79 -8.23
CA GLU A 165 10.37 16.30 -9.55
C GLU A 165 11.50 17.08 -10.22
N ALA A 166 12.15 18.00 -9.49
CA ALA A 166 13.29 18.76 -10.01
C ALA A 166 14.43 17.82 -10.45
N CYS A 167 14.62 16.72 -9.71
CA CYS A 167 15.59 15.70 -10.05
C CYS A 167 15.18 14.87 -11.29
N GLU A 168 13.88 14.73 -11.58
CA GLU A 168 13.41 14.07 -12.82
C GLU A 168 13.64 14.97 -14.04
N GLN A 169 13.29 16.25 -13.91
CA GLN A 169 13.40 17.21 -15.00
C GLN A 169 14.87 17.35 -15.44
N LYS A 170 15.81 17.47 -14.49
CA LYS A 170 17.25 17.51 -14.78
C LYS A 170 17.74 16.28 -15.55
N ARG A 171 17.16 15.11 -15.30
CA ARG A 171 17.57 13.86 -15.97
C ARG A 171 17.02 13.78 -17.40
N LYS A 172 15.79 14.27 -17.65
CA LYS A 172 15.21 14.35 -19.00
C LYS A 172 16.02 15.31 -19.88
N THR A 173 16.35 16.50 -19.38
CA THR A 173 17.14 17.51 -20.12
C THR A 173 18.60 17.11 -20.38
N GLN A 174 19.15 16.13 -19.65
CA GLN A 174 20.50 15.58 -19.90
C GLN A 174 20.52 14.37 -20.83
N ALA A 175 19.35 13.79 -21.12
CA ALA A 175 19.21 12.63 -22.01
C ALA A 175 18.77 13.02 -23.44
N GLU A 176 18.53 14.31 -23.68
CA GLU A 176 18.23 14.95 -24.97
C GLU A 176 19.49 15.62 -25.54
#